data_AF-A0A7C5GS55-F1
#
_entry.id   AF-A0A7C5GS55-F1
#
_cell.length_a   1.000
_cell.length_b   1.000
_cell.length_c   1.000
_cell.angle_alpha   90.00
_cell.angle_beta   90.00
_cell.angle_gamma   90.00
#
_symmetry.space_group_name_H-M   'P 1'
#
loop_
_entity.id
_entity.type
_entity.pdbx_description
1 polymer ?
#
loop_
_entity_poly.entity_id
_entity_poly.type
_entity_poly.pdbx_seq_one_letter_code
_entity_poly.pdbx_strand_id
1 'polypeptide(L)' 'LAVIPVVIHAPEGSWVVYGQPDEGAVFIKVDKLLKENALKILDRMEVL' A
#
# COMPACT_ATOMS: atom_id res chain seq x y z
N LEU A 1 1.22 8.38 0.93
CA LEU A 1 -0.08 8.06 1.57
C LEU A 1 -1.04 7.32 0.63
N ALA A 2 -1.25 7.78 -0.61
CA ALA A 2 -2.21 7.17 -1.55
C ALA A 2 -1.96 5.71 -1.95
N VAL A 3 -0.80 5.13 -1.62
CA VAL A 3 -0.49 3.72 -1.93
C VAL A 3 -1.26 2.73 -1.05
N ILE A 4 -1.64 3.12 0.17
CA ILE A 4 -2.33 2.23 1.12
C ILE A 4 -3.66 1.71 0.55
N PRO A 5 -4.60 2.56 0.07
CA PRO A 5 -5.82 2.06 -0.56
C PRO A 5 -5.54 1.26 -1.84
N VAL A 6 -4.48 1.59 -2.59
CA VAL A 6 -4.09 0.84 -3.79
C VAL A 6 -3.69 -0.60 -3.42
N VAL A 7 -2.86 -0.77 -2.38
CA VAL A 7 -2.44 -2.10 -1.89
C VAL A 7 -3.64 -2.93 -1.43
N ILE A 8 -4.59 -2.32 -0.71
CA ILE A 8 -5.78 -3.01 -0.19
C ILE A 8 -6.62 -3.59 -1.35
N HIS A 9 -6.85 -2.79 -2.40
CA HIS A 9 -7.74 -3.16 -3.50
C HIS A 9 -7.07 -3.87 -4.67
N ALA A 10 -5.75 -3.76 -4.85
CA ALA A 10 -5.04 -4.42 -5.93
C ALA A 10 -5.09 -5.96 -5.82
N PRO A 11 -5.11 -6.73 -6.92
CA PRO A 11 -5.09 -8.19 -6.86
C PRO A 11 -3.81 -8.73 -6.20
N GLU A 12 -3.90 -9.85 -5.48
CA GLU A 12 -2.71 -10.56 -5.01
C GLU A 12 -1.84 -11.01 -6.20
N GLY A 13 -0.52 -10.92 -6.06
CA GLY A 13 0.46 -11.18 -7.10
C GLY A 13 0.72 -10.01 -8.06
N SER A 14 -0.10 -8.96 -8.02
CA SER A 14 0.11 -7.74 -8.83
C SER A 14 1.26 -6.89 -8.31
N TRP A 15 1.81 -6.03 -9.18
CA TRP A 15 2.79 -5.02 -8.79
C TRP A 15 2.12 -3.67 -8.62
N VAL A 16 2.39 -3.01 -7.51
CA VAL A 16 2.08 -1.59 -7.30
C VAL A 16 3.37 -0.80 -7.43
N VAL A 17 3.34 0.23 -8.27
CA VAL A 17 4.46 1.12 -8.52
C VAL A 17 4.06 2.53 -8.12
N TYR A 18 4.87 3.18 -7.30
CA TYR A 18 4.63 4.55 -6.87
C TYR A 18 5.93 5.32 -6.66
N GLY A 19 5.87 6.64 -6.76
CA GLY A 19 6.99 7.51 -6.41
C GLY A 19 7.01 7.82 -4.92
N GLN A 20 8.18 7.75 -4.31
CA GLN A 20 8.42 8.17 -2.94
C GLN A 20 9.54 9.22 -2.91
N PRO A 21 9.31 10.38 -2.26
CA PRO A 21 10.36 11.39 -2.09
C PRO A 21 11.64 10.77 -1.54
N ASP A 22 12.78 11.18 -2.10
CA ASP A 22 14.13 10.72 -1.75
C ASP A 22 14.44 9.21 -1.96
N GLU A 23 13.43 8.41 -2.32
CA GLU A 23 13.54 6.96 -2.59
C GLU A 23 13.34 6.60 -4.07
N GLY A 24 12.72 7.50 -4.85
CA GLY A 24 12.46 7.29 -6.27
C GLY A 24 11.26 6.38 -6.52
N ALA A 25 11.36 5.52 -7.55
CA ALA A 25 10.29 4.60 -7.93
C ALA A 25 10.35 3.33 -7.07
N VAL A 26 9.29 3.08 -6.30
CA VAL A 26 9.13 1.92 -5.43
C VAL A 26 8.22 0.90 -6.09
N PHE A 27 8.63 -0.36 -6.08
CA PHE A 27 7.90 -1.50 -6.66
C PHE A 27 7.63 -2.50 -5.55
N ILE A 28 6.35 -2.75 -5.28
CA ILE A 28 5.93 -3.74 -4.27
C ILE A 28 5.01 -4.77 -4.92
N LYS A 29 5.25 -6.05 -4.60
CA LYS A 29 4.35 -7.13 -5.00
C LYS A 29 3.28 -7.30 -3.94
N VAL A 30 2.02 -7.29 -4.35
CA VAL A 30 0.88 -7.42 -3.44
C VAL A 30 0.76 -8.86 -2.99
N ASP A 31 0.74 -9.08 -1.69
CA ASP A 31 0.38 -10.35 -1.06
C ASP A 31 -0.63 -10.11 0.08
N LYS A 32 -1.14 -11.22 0.63
CA LYS A 32 -2.11 -11.18 1.72
C LYS A 32 -1.60 -10.44 2.96
N LEU A 33 -0.34 -10.66 3.36
CA LEU A 33 0.25 -10.04 4.55
C LEU A 33 0.37 -8.52 4.39
N LEU A 34 0.79 -8.07 3.20
CA LEU A 34 0.92 -6.66 2.85
C LEU A 34 -0.45 -5.97 2.89
N LYS A 35 -1.51 -6.63 2.40
CA LYS A 35 -2.89 -6.13 2.53
C LYS A 35 -3.35 -5.99 3.97
N GLU A 36 -3.10 -7.01 4.80
CA GLU A 36 -3.44 -6.98 6.23
C GLU A 36 -2.70 -5.84 6.97
N ASN A 37 -1.43 -5.62 6.64
CA ASN A 37 -0.65 -4.53 7.20
C ASN A 37 -1.15 -3.16 6.74
N ALA A 38 -1.51 -3.02 5.46
CA ALA A 38 -2.09 -1.78 4.93
C ALA A 38 -3.41 -1.43 5.62
N LEU A 39 -4.29 -2.41 5.88
CA LEU A 39 -5.52 -2.23 6.65
C LEU A 39 -5.23 -1.77 8.09
N LYS A 40 -4.30 -2.42 8.79
CA LYS A 40 -3.91 -2.02 10.16
C LYS A 40 -3.36 -0.60 10.23
N ILE A 41 -2.67 -0.14 9.18
CA ILE A 41 -2.20 1.25 9.11
C ILE A 41 -3.39 2.19 8.88
N LEU A 42 -4.30 1.84 7.98
CA LEU A 42 -5.50 2.62 7.70
C LEU A 42 -6.40 2.77 8.94
N ASP A 43 -6.57 1.70 9.72
CA ASP A 43 -7.35 1.71 10.97
C ASP A 43 -6.78 2.65 12.05
N ARG A 44 -5.51 3.04 11.93
CA ARG A 44 -4.84 3.99 12.85
C ARG A 44 -4.88 5.42 12.34
N MET A 45 -5.38 5.66 11.13
CA MET A 45 -5.53 7.01 10.59
C MET A 45 -6.80 7.64 11.18
N GLU A 46 -6.66 8.81 11.78
CA GLU A 46 -7.82 9.58 12.25
C GLU A 46 -8.71 9.96 11.07
N VAL A 47 -10.01 9.71 11.22
CA VAL A 47 -11.04 10.25 10.34
C VAL A 47 -11.62 11.46 11.08
N LEU A 48 -11.23 12.66 10.65
CA LEU A 48 -11.76 13.94 11.16
C LEU A 48 -13.26 14.08 10.89
#